data_AF-A0A523F4L5-F1
#
_entry.id   AF-A0A523F4L5-F1
#
_cell.length_a   1.000
_cell.length_b   1.000
_cell.length_c   1.000
_cell.angle_alpha   90.00
_cell.angle_beta   90.00
_cell.angle_gamma   90.00
#
_symmetry.space_group_name_H-M   'P 1'
#
loop_
_entity.id
_entity.type
_entity.pdbx_description
1 polymer ?
#
loop_
_entity_poly.entity_id
_entity_poly.type
_entity_poly.pdbx_seq_one_letter_code
_entity_poly.pdbx_strand_id
1 'polypeptide(L)'
;MPSKSLSTPGADVSRQRVVITGLGGLCAIGTDADSIWQSMCAGRCGLGPLTIDRRDLRTNIGGEIGAIAEDGIDPRRRVTMGRFSVLAVLAAGEALAASGLDLRTA
;
A
#
# COMPACT_ATOMS: atom_id res chain seq x y z
N MET A 1 -26.28 38.67 11.82
CA MET A 1 -25.55 37.40 11.62
C MET A 1 -24.77 37.52 10.31
N PRO A 2 -23.50 37.97 10.33
CA PRO A 2 -22.74 38.16 9.10
C PRO A 2 -22.36 36.80 8.49
N SER A 3 -22.72 36.62 7.22
CA SER A 3 -22.37 35.47 6.40
C SER A 3 -20.86 35.38 6.26
N LYS A 4 -20.28 34.25 6.69
CA LYS A 4 -18.88 33.91 6.49
C LYS A 4 -18.65 33.80 4.98
N SER A 5 -18.04 34.81 4.38
CA SER A 5 -17.59 34.77 2.99
C SER A 5 -16.57 33.65 2.86
N LEU A 6 -16.84 32.72 1.95
CA LEU A 6 -15.85 31.74 1.50
C LEU A 6 -14.81 32.54 0.72
N SER A 7 -13.76 32.94 1.43
CA SER A 7 -12.53 33.43 0.81
C SER A 7 -12.02 32.33 -0.13
N THR A 8 -12.03 32.60 -1.43
CA THR A 8 -11.18 31.91 -2.40
C THR A 8 -9.76 31.94 -1.84
N PRO A 9 -9.12 30.81 -1.52
CA PRO A 9 -7.72 30.86 -1.14
C PRO A 9 -6.95 31.25 -2.39
N GLY A 10 -6.42 32.47 -2.38
CA GLY A 10 -5.39 32.90 -3.30
C GLY A 10 -4.26 31.88 -3.33
N ALA A 11 -3.60 31.78 -4.48
CA ALA A 11 -2.41 30.99 -4.65
C ALA A 11 -1.38 31.38 -3.58
N ASP A 12 -1.22 30.53 -2.58
CA ASP A 12 -0.08 30.53 -1.68
C ASP A 12 1.14 30.09 -2.50
N VAL A 13 1.90 31.06 -3.01
CA VAL A 13 3.16 30.85 -3.75
C VAL A 13 4.32 30.49 -2.79
N SER A 14 4.04 29.98 -1.59
CA SER A 14 5.06 29.46 -0.66
C SER A 14 4.96 27.96 -0.38
N ARG A 15 3.91 27.27 -0.86
CA ARG A 15 3.76 25.82 -0.68
C ARG A 15 3.96 25.09 -2.02
N GLN A 16 5.03 24.32 -2.12
CA GLN A 16 5.25 23.45 -3.28
C GLN A 16 4.07 22.49 -3.45
N ARG A 17 3.59 22.37 -4.68
CA ARG A 17 2.52 21.42 -5.02
C ARG A 17 3.07 20.00 -4.96
N VAL A 18 2.52 19.20 -4.07
CA VAL A 18 2.85 17.77 -3.95
C VAL A 18 1.76 16.97 -4.67
N VAL A 19 2.18 16.03 -5.52
CA VAL A 19 1.29 15.14 -6.27
C VAL A 19 1.70 13.69 -6.06
N ILE A 20 0.75 12.77 -6.22
CA ILE A 20 1.01 11.33 -6.20
C ILE A 20 1.28 10.90 -7.64
N THR A 21 2.48 10.37 -7.90
CA THR A 21 2.90 9.93 -9.24
C THR A 21 2.89 8.41 -9.40
N GLY A 22 2.93 7.66 -8.30
CA GLY A 22 2.88 6.20 -8.30
C GLY A 22 2.19 5.66 -7.07
N LEU A 23 1.58 4.48 -7.22
CA LEU A 23 0.88 3.75 -6.16
C LEU A 23 1.40 2.31 -6.15
N GLY A 24 1.44 1.73 -4.96
CA GLY A 24 1.77 0.33 -4.77
C GLY A 24 1.27 -0.16 -3.42
N GLY A 25 0.89 -1.42 -3.34
CA GLY A 25 0.25 -1.96 -2.15
C GLY A 25 -0.06 -3.43 -2.21
N LEU A 26 -0.02 -4.07 -1.04
CA LEU A 26 -0.42 -5.46 -0.85
C LEU A 26 -1.40 -5.53 0.31
N CYS A 27 -2.52 -6.23 0.13
CA CYS A 27 -3.48 -6.52 1.17
C CYS A 27 -4.24 -7.84 0.91
N ALA A 28 -5.19 -8.17 1.76
CA ALA A 28 -5.91 -9.45 1.68
C ALA A 28 -6.74 -9.66 0.39
N ILE A 29 -6.99 -8.58 -0.36
CA ILE A 29 -7.79 -8.61 -1.59
C ILE A 29 -6.96 -8.38 -2.87
N GLY A 30 -5.64 -8.25 -2.77
CA GLY A 30 -4.77 -8.03 -3.93
C GLY A 30 -3.32 -7.81 -3.54
N THR A 31 -2.39 -8.14 -4.44
CA THR A 31 -0.94 -8.06 -4.23
C THR A 31 -0.28 -6.93 -5.03
N ASP A 32 -1.09 -6.08 -5.64
CA ASP A 32 -0.71 -4.91 -6.43
C ASP A 32 -1.88 -3.90 -6.42
N ALA A 33 -1.62 -2.64 -6.72
CA ALA A 33 -2.57 -1.54 -6.67
C ALA A 33 -3.79 -1.76 -7.59
N ASP A 34 -3.57 -2.31 -8.79
CA ASP A 34 -4.64 -2.55 -9.76
C ASP A 34 -5.57 -3.67 -9.30
N SER A 35 -5.02 -4.79 -8.82
CA SER A 35 -5.80 -5.91 -8.31
C SER A 35 -6.58 -5.54 -7.04
N ILE A 36 -5.97 -4.73 -6.15
CA ILE A 36 -6.66 -4.16 -4.99
C ILE A 36 -7.83 -3.29 -5.44
N TRP A 37 -7.61 -2.37 -6.37
CA TRP A 37 -8.66 -1.48 -6.88
C TRP A 37 -9.82 -2.27 -7.50
N GLN A 38 -9.51 -3.21 -8.39
CA GLN A 38 -10.52 -4.07 -9.00
C GLN A 38 -11.30 -4.89 -7.97
N SER A 39 -10.63 -5.38 -6.92
CA SER A 39 -11.29 -6.09 -5.82
C SER A 39 -12.23 -5.21 -5.03
N MET A 40 -11.81 -3.98 -4.73
CA MET A 40 -12.65 -3.00 -4.04
C MET A 40 -13.88 -2.65 -4.87
N CYS A 41 -13.72 -2.36 -6.16
CA CYS A 41 -14.82 -2.04 -7.06
C CYS A 41 -15.82 -3.20 -7.21
N ALA A 42 -15.34 -4.45 -7.15
CA ALA A 42 -16.18 -5.65 -7.21
C ALA A 42 -16.81 -6.02 -5.85
N GLY A 43 -16.55 -5.28 -4.77
CA GLY A 43 -17.07 -5.60 -3.43
C GLY A 43 -16.52 -6.89 -2.84
N ARG A 44 -15.32 -7.32 -3.23
CA ARG A 44 -14.71 -8.55 -2.71
C ARG A 44 -14.29 -8.36 -1.25
N CYS A 45 -14.69 -9.31 -0.39
CA CYS A 45 -14.26 -9.35 1.01
C CYS A 45 -12.96 -10.15 1.14
N GLY A 46 -11.93 -9.56 1.75
CA GLY A 46 -10.66 -10.24 2.04
C GLY A 46 -10.56 -10.84 3.43
N LEU A 47 -11.64 -10.80 4.22
CA LEU A 47 -11.66 -11.38 5.55
C LEU A 47 -12.03 -12.85 5.48
N GLY A 48 -11.25 -13.69 6.13
CA GLY A 48 -11.48 -15.12 6.19
C GLY A 48 -10.87 -15.76 7.44
N PRO A 49 -11.03 -17.08 7.60
CA PRO A 49 -10.39 -17.81 8.68
C PRO A 49 -8.86 -17.72 8.60
N LEU A 50 -8.18 -17.41 9.71
CA LEU A 50 -6.72 -17.25 9.77
C LEU A 50 -5.95 -18.56 9.53
N THR A 51 -4.97 -18.64 8.65
CA THR A 51 -4.17 -19.86 8.41
C THR A 51 -3.14 -20.11 9.52
N ILE A 52 -2.80 -19.09 10.30
CA ILE A 52 -1.87 -19.22 11.44
C ILE A 52 -2.47 -20.00 12.61
N ASP A 53 -1.60 -20.51 13.48
CA ASP A 53 -2.03 -21.15 14.72
C ASP A 53 -2.82 -20.19 15.61
N ARG A 54 -4.03 -20.59 15.99
CA ARG A 54 -5.05 -19.73 16.61
C ARG A 54 -5.20 -19.98 18.11
N ARG A 55 -4.42 -20.89 18.70
CA ARG A 55 -4.61 -21.36 20.09
C ARG A 55 -4.69 -20.23 21.13
N ASP A 56 -3.95 -19.14 20.92
CA ASP A 56 -3.90 -18.00 21.84
C ASP A 56 -4.68 -16.75 21.37
N LEU A 57 -5.39 -16.85 20.23
CA LEU A 57 -6.14 -15.74 19.65
C LEU A 57 -7.61 -15.80 20.07
N ARG A 58 -8.16 -14.65 20.50
CA ARG A 58 -9.60 -14.52 20.78
C ARG A 58 -10.46 -14.55 19.52
N THR A 59 -9.87 -14.24 18.36
CA THR A 59 -10.55 -14.11 17.08
C THR A 59 -9.87 -14.97 16.02
N ASN A 60 -10.67 -15.73 15.27
CA ASN A 60 -10.18 -16.66 14.25
C ASN A 60 -10.34 -16.14 12.82
N ILE A 61 -10.77 -14.89 12.66
CA ILE A 61 -11.04 -14.23 11.37
C ILE A 61 -10.06 -13.07 11.21
N GLY A 62 -9.49 -12.90 10.03
CA GLY A 62 -8.66 -11.75 9.67
C GLY A 62 -8.42 -11.64 8.18
N GLY A 63 -7.75 -10.55 7.78
CA GLY A 63 -7.35 -10.29 6.40
C GLY A 63 -5.91 -10.72 6.18
N GLU A 64 -5.70 -12.00 5.89
CA GLU A 64 -4.37 -12.50 5.60
C GLU A 64 -3.95 -12.16 4.17
N ILE A 65 -2.75 -11.60 4.04
CA ILE A 65 -2.07 -11.56 2.74
C ILE A 65 -1.52 -12.95 2.50
N GLY A 66 -1.83 -13.55 1.36
CA GLY A 66 -1.39 -14.89 0.99
C GLY A 66 0.13 -15.01 0.74
N ALA A 67 0.50 -16.07 0.04
CA ALA A 67 1.86 -16.21 -0.49
C ALA A 67 2.13 -15.09 -1.48
N ILE A 68 3.26 -14.40 -1.31
CA ILE A 68 3.71 -13.31 -2.16
C ILE A 68 4.98 -13.75 -2.87
N ALA A 69 5.09 -13.39 -4.16
CA ALA A 69 6.37 -13.50 -4.85
C ALA A 69 7.31 -12.46 -4.23
N GLU A 70 8.50 -12.90 -3.82
CA GLU A 70 9.53 -12.03 -3.22
C GLU A 70 10.60 -11.67 -4.25
N ASP A 71 10.22 -11.69 -5.53
CA ASP A 71 11.07 -11.36 -6.66
C ASP A 71 11.59 -9.93 -6.49
N GLY A 72 12.91 -9.74 -6.63
CA GLY A 72 13.56 -8.44 -6.45
C GLY A 72 14.15 -8.19 -5.06
N ILE A 73 13.97 -9.09 -4.08
CA ILE A 73 14.69 -9.03 -2.81
C ILE A 73 15.90 -9.97 -2.85
N ASP A 74 17.10 -9.44 -2.59
CA ASP A 74 18.32 -10.25 -2.44
C ASP A 74 18.10 -11.31 -1.33
N PRO A 75 18.29 -12.61 -1.61
CA PRO A 75 18.18 -13.67 -0.62
C PRO A 75 18.95 -13.40 0.68
N ARG A 76 20.13 -12.76 0.61
CA ARG A 76 20.92 -12.40 1.80
C ARG A 76 20.23 -11.37 2.68
N ARG A 77 19.57 -10.38 2.06
CA ARG A 77 18.79 -9.36 2.78
C ARG A 77 17.48 -9.95 3.31
N ARG A 78 16.89 -10.88 2.57
CA ARG A 78 15.60 -11.48 2.93
C ARG A 78 15.61 -12.17 4.29
N VAL A 79 16.73 -12.82 4.65
CA VAL A 79 16.89 -13.56 5.92
C VAL A 79 16.77 -12.65 7.15
N THR A 80 17.16 -11.38 7.05
CA THR A 80 17.11 -10.43 8.18
C THR A 80 15.82 -9.61 8.21
N MET A 81 14.94 -9.76 7.21
CA MET A 81 13.71 -8.98 7.08
C MET A 81 12.52 -9.68 7.73
N GLY A 82 11.79 -8.95 8.58
CA GLY A 82 10.47 -9.37 9.02
C GLY A 82 9.45 -9.34 7.88
N ARG A 83 8.35 -10.11 8.00
CA ARG A 83 7.29 -10.17 6.98
C ARG A 83 6.75 -8.78 6.60
N PHE A 84 6.58 -7.88 7.58
CA PHE A 84 6.13 -6.51 7.31
C PHE A 84 7.12 -5.71 6.45
N SER A 85 8.43 -5.91 6.65
CA SER A 85 9.46 -5.20 5.89
C SER A 85 9.47 -5.66 4.43
N VAL A 86 9.26 -6.96 4.21
CA VAL A 86 9.14 -7.53 2.85
C VAL A 86 7.95 -6.92 2.13
N LEU A 87 6.78 -6.90 2.77
CA LEU A 87 5.58 -6.28 2.21
C LEU A 87 5.79 -4.80 1.88
N ALA A 88 6.44 -4.06 2.77
CA ALA A 88 6.73 -2.64 2.56
C ALA A 88 7.67 -2.42 1.36
N VAL A 89 8.73 -3.24 1.22
CA VAL A 89 9.67 -3.12 0.10
C VAL A 89 9.03 -3.47 -1.23
N LEU A 90 8.19 -4.52 -1.27
CA LEU A 90 7.46 -4.89 -2.49
C LEU A 90 6.47 -3.79 -2.90
N ALA A 91 5.68 -3.26 -1.96
CA ALA A 91 4.77 -2.14 -2.21
C ALA A 91 5.50 -0.89 -2.71
N ALA A 92 6.63 -0.56 -2.08
CA ALA A 92 7.45 0.57 -2.49
C ALA A 92 8.06 0.35 -3.88
N GLY A 93 8.49 -0.86 -4.20
CA GLY A 93 9.00 -1.23 -5.53
C GLY A 93 7.96 -1.04 -6.61
N GLU A 94 6.73 -1.49 -6.37
CA GLU A 94 5.59 -1.25 -7.25
C GLU A 94 5.31 0.25 -7.45
N ALA A 95 5.23 1.02 -6.35
CA ALA A 95 4.98 2.45 -6.42
C ALA A 95 6.08 3.21 -7.20
N LEU A 96 7.34 2.83 -7.01
CA LEU A 96 8.47 3.39 -7.75
C LEU A 96 8.38 3.07 -9.24
N ALA A 97 8.08 1.82 -9.60
CA ALA A 97 7.89 1.42 -10.99
C ALA A 97 6.72 2.19 -11.64
N ALA A 98 5.59 2.31 -10.94
CA ALA A 98 4.42 3.05 -11.41
C ALA A 98 4.72 4.56 -11.59
N SER A 99 5.61 5.13 -10.77
CA SER A 99 5.97 6.54 -10.85
C SER A 99 6.82 6.92 -12.06
N GLY A 100 7.47 5.94 -12.71
CA GLY A 100 8.38 6.19 -13.83
C GLY A 100 9.64 7.00 -13.47
N LEU A 101 9.98 7.12 -12.18
CA LEU A 101 11.15 7.87 -11.73
C LEU A 101 12.46 7.13 -12.04
N ASP A 102 13.44 7.84 -12.62
CA ASP A 102 14.82 7.34 -12.69
C ASP A 102 15.58 7.74 -11.42
N LEU A 103 15.82 6.76 -10.55
CA LEU A 103 16.50 6.93 -9.27
C LEU A 103 17.96 7.38 -9.40
N ARG A 104 18.53 7.40 -10.61
CA ARG A 104 19.89 7.93 -10.85
C ARG A 104 19.92 9.44 -11.01
N THR A 105 18.79 10.06 -11.33
CA THR A 105 18.68 11.49 -11.61
C THR A 105 17.81 12.23 -10.61
N ALA A 106 17.06 11.49 -9.79
CA ALA A 106 16.22 12.01 -8.69
C ALA A 106 17.03 12.41 -7.45
#